data_AF-R8AQK3-F1
#
_entry.id   AF-R8AQK3-F1
#
_cell.length_a   1.000
_cell.length_b   1.000
_cell.length_c   1.000
_cell.angle_alpha   90.00
_cell.angle_beta   90.00
_cell.angle_gamma   90.00
#
_symmetry.space_group_name_H-M   'P 1'
#
loop_
_entity.id
_entity.type
_entity.pdbx_description
1 polymer ?
#
loop_
_entity_poly.entity_id
_entity_poly.type
_entity_poly.pdbx_seq_one_letter_code
_entity_poly.pdbx_strand_id
1 'polypeptide(L)' 'MSEVGATEVKTIEMSQGQKISRFIAWTFFTPAQQKAWRMYRWNARG' A
#
# COMPACT_ATOMS: atom_id res chain seq x y z
N MET A 1 12.70 -6.31 8.17
CA MET A 1 11.63 -5.61 7.38
C MET A 1 11.76 -4.09 7.45
N SER A 2 12.16 -3.51 8.59
CA SER A 2 12.58 -2.10 8.70
C SER A 2 13.89 -1.76 7.97
N GLU A 3 14.44 -2.70 7.19
CA GLU A 3 15.80 -2.63 6.63
C GLU A 3 15.88 -1.99 5.24
N VAL A 4 14.74 -1.74 4.56
CA VAL A 4 14.76 -1.33 3.14
C VAL A 4 14.35 0.14 2.91
N GLY A 5 14.07 0.91 3.97
CA GLY A 5 13.75 2.35 3.84
C GLY A 5 12.34 2.65 3.31
N ALA A 6 11.39 1.73 3.49
CA ALA A 6 10.00 1.98 3.13
C ALA A 6 9.43 3.16 3.94
N THR A 7 8.87 4.14 3.24
CA THR A 7 8.28 5.36 3.83
C THR A 7 6.99 5.05 4.60
N GLU A 8 6.26 4.01 4.19
CA GLU A 8 5.10 3.51 4.93
C GLU A 8 4.96 1.99 4.76
N VAL A 9 4.62 1.30 5.85
CA VAL A 9 4.23 -0.12 5.88
C VAL A 9 2.94 -0.24 6.67
N LYS A 10 1.93 -0.88 6.08
CA LYS A 10 0.62 -1.13 6.67
C LYS A 10 0.33 -2.62 6.66
N THR A 11 -0.06 -3.13 7.82
CA THR A 11 -0.46 -4.51 8.00
C THR A 11 -1.96 -4.54 8.24
N ILE A 12 -2.70 -5.22 7.37
CA ILE A 12 -4.15 -5.36 7.44
C ILE A 12 -4.46 -6.77 7.88
N GLU A 13 -5.11 -6.91 9.02
CA GLU A 13 -5.61 -8.18 9.50
C GLU A 13 -6.94 -8.50 8.81
N MET A 14 -7.08 -9.74 8.36
CA MET A 14 -8.27 -10.21 7.66
C MET A 14 -8.77 -11.46 8.35
N SER A 15 -10.04 -11.44 8.74
CA SER A 15 -10.73 -12.59 9.31
C SER A 15 -11.90 -12.97 8.41
N GLN A 16 -11.92 -14.22 7.95
CA GLN A 16 -13.04 -14.78 7.20
C GLN A 16 -13.42 -16.13 7.80
N GLY A 17 -14.53 -16.16 8.54
CA GLY A 17 -14.94 -17.34 9.31
C GLY A 17 -13.84 -17.72 10.32
N GLN A 18 -13.33 -18.95 10.23
CA GLN A 18 -12.22 -19.42 11.07
C GLN A 18 -10.82 -19.20 10.47
N LYS A 19 -10.74 -18.61 9.27
CA LYS A 19 -9.46 -18.33 8.64
C LYS A 19 -9.00 -16.92 9.01
N ILE A 20 -7.88 -16.85 9.72
CA ILE A 20 -7.17 -15.61 10.01
C ILE A 20 -6.03 -15.48 9.00
N SER A 21 -5.92 -14.31 8.39
CA SER A 21 -4.85 -13.98 7.45
C SER A 21 -4.46 -12.51 7.58
N ARG A 22 -3.40 -12.12 6.86
CA ARG A 22 -2.84 -10.78 6.94
C ARG A 22 -2.33 -10.36 5.57
N PHE A 23 -2.64 -9.13 5.19
CA PHE A 23 -2.12 -8.48 3.99
C PHE A 23 -1.17 -7.36 4.39
N ILE A 24 0.02 -7.31 3.78
CA ILE A 24 1.01 -6.26 4.04
C ILE A 24 1.11 -5.39 2.79
N ALA A 25 0.83 -4.10 2.94
CA ALA A 25 1.07 -3.08 1.94
C ALA A 25 2.25 -2.21 2.35
N TRP A 26 3.13 -1.86 1.42
CA TRP A 26 4.25 -0.98 1.71
C TRP A 26 4.56 -0.09 0.51
N THR A 27 5.24 1.03 0.77
CA THR A 27 5.57 2.01 -0.26
C THR A 27 6.79 2.84 0.12
N PHE A 28 7.56 3.24 -0.89
CA PHE A 28 8.61 4.27 -0.77
C PHE A 28 8.09 5.69 -0.98
N PHE A 29 6.85 5.84 -1.45
CA PHE A 29 6.30 7.15 -1.77
C PHE A 29 5.72 7.82 -0.54
N THR A 30 6.02 9.12 -0.42
CA THR A 30 5.30 10.02 0.49
C THR A 30 3.81 10.12 0.08
N PRO A 31 2.92 10.56 0.98
CA PRO A 31 1.49 10.71 0.66
C PRO A 31 1.21 11.58 -0.57
N ALA A 32 2.00 12.65 -0.76
CA ALA A 32 1.88 13.53 -1.93
C ALA A 32 2.27 12.80 -3.23
N GLN A 33 3.38 12.05 -3.23
CA GLN A 33 3.83 11.25 -4.37
C GLN A 33 2.83 10.13 -4.71
N GLN A 34 2.22 9.50 -3.70
CA GLN A 34 1.17 8.50 -3.92
C GLN A 34 -0.05 9.12 -4.63
N LYS A 35 -0.46 10.34 -4.24
CA LYS A 35 -1.56 11.06 -4.90
C LYS A 35 -1.22 11.38 -6.36
N ALA A 36 -0.04 11.96 -6.61
CA ALA A 36 0.41 12.28 -7.96
C ALA A 36 0.50 11.03 -8.85
N TRP A 37 1.06 9.94 -8.34
CA TRP A 37 1.17 8.66 -9.04
C TRP A 37 -0.20 8.08 -9.38
N ARG A 38 -1.15 8.11 -8.43
CA ARG A 38 -2.53 7.65 -8.69
C ARG A 38 -3.17 8.45 -9.83
N MET A 39 -3.05 9.77 -9.83
CA MET A 39 -3.58 10.62 -10.90
C MET A 39 -2.94 10.31 -12.24
N TYR A 40 -1.60 10.25 -12.30
CA TYR A 40 -0.87 9.90 -13.53
C TYR A 40 -1.27 8.51 -14.08
N ARG A 41 -1.29 7.49 -13.21
CA ARG A 41 -1.48 6.09 -13.62
C ARG A 41 -2.93 5.76 -13.98
N TRP A 42 -3.91 6.33 -13.28
CA TRP A 42 -5.32 6.02 -13.52
C TRP A 42 -6.00 6.96 -14.52
N ASN A 43 -5.50 8.18 -14.73
CA ASN A 43 -6.04 9.07 -15.77
C ASN A 43 -5.58 8.69 -17.19
N ALA A 44 -4.64 7.75 -17.36
CA ALA A 44 -4.19 7.26 -18.66
C ALA A 44 -5.18 6.28 -19.36
N ARG A 45 -6.44 6.21 -18.90
CA ARG A 45 -7.50 5.36 -19.48
C ARG A 45 -8.83 6.09 -19.68
N GLY A 46 -8.77 7.42 -19.83
CA GLY A 46 -9.88 8.21 -20.37
C GLY A 46 -9.86 8.17 -21.89
#